data_AF-A0A538Q1E6-F1
#
_entry.id   AF-A0A538Q1E6-F1
#
_cell.length_a   1.000
_cell.length_b   1.000
_cell.length_c   1.000
_cell.angle_alpha   90.00
_cell.angle_beta   90.00
_cell.angle_gamma   90.00
#
_symmetry.space_group_name_H-M   'P 1'
#
loop_
_entity.id
_entity.type
_entity.pdbx_description
1 polymer ?
#
loop_
_entity_poly.entity_id
_entity_poly.type
_entity_poly.pdbx_seq_one_letter_code
_entity_poly.pdbx_strand_id
1 'polypeptide(L)' 'MKVKKVGPPAPGRDPIRVQVLHGPNLNLLGTREPAIYGTTTLAEIDAELARRAAARGAEVRCAQSNG' A
#
# COMPACT_ATOMS: atom_id res chain seq x y z
N MET A 1 11.44 -4.97 20.90
CA MET A 1 11.60 -5.44 19.50
C MET A 1 12.26 -4.35 18.67
N LYS A 2 13.50 -4.53 18.19
CA LYS A 2 14.17 -3.55 17.33
C LYS A 2 13.75 -3.82 15.88
N VAL A 3 12.99 -2.91 15.28
CA VAL A 3 12.75 -2.90 13.83
C VAL A 3 14.10 -2.74 13.13
N LYS A 4 14.53 -3.76 12.38
CA LYS A 4 15.69 -3.63 11.49
C LYS A 4 15.33 -2.58 10.45
N LYS A 5 16.01 -1.43 10.48
CA LYS A 5 16.02 -0.50 9.34
C LYS A 5 16.53 -1.30 8.15
N VAL A 6 15.68 -1.46 7.14
CA VAL A 6 16.08 -1.98 5.85
C VAL A 6 17.05 -0.96 5.29
N GLY A 7 18.29 -1.38 5.09
CA GLY A 7 19.32 -0.55 4.48
C GLY A 7 18.92 -0.18 3.06
N PRO A 8 19.50 0.89 2.50
CA PRO A 8 19.30 1.21 1.10
C PRO A 8 19.60 -0.02 0.21
N PRO A 9 18.91 -0.17 -0.93
CA PRO A 9 19.19 -1.26 -1.86
C PRO A 9 20.68 -1.28 -2.20
N ALA A 10 21.22 -2.49 -2.42
CA ALA A 10 22.61 -2.65 -2.84
C ALA A 10 22.87 -1.76 -4.06
N PRO A 11 24.01 -1.03 -4.10
CA PRO A 11 24.30 -0.12 -5.20
C PRO A 11 24.29 -0.88 -6.53
N GLY A 12 23.55 -0.36 -7.52
CA GLY A 12 23.56 -0.86 -8.89
C GLY A 12 22.27 -1.51 -9.43
N ARG A 13 21.16 -1.52 -8.66
CA ARG A 13 19.86 -1.99 -9.18
C ARG A 13 18.76 -0.97 -8.90
N ASP A 14 18.07 -0.52 -9.95
CA ASP A 14 16.87 0.28 -9.82
C ASP A 14 15.83 -0.44 -8.93
N PRO A 15 15.10 0.30 -8.07
CA PRO A 15 14.07 -0.31 -7.24
C PRO A 15 13.00 -0.97 -8.11
N ILE A 16 12.49 -2.12 -7.65
CA ILE A 16 11.33 -2.73 -8.27
C ILE A 16 10.14 -1.78 -8.11
N ARG A 17 9.54 -1.39 -9.24
CA ARG A 17 8.36 -0.51 -9.27
C ARG A 17 7.11 -1.34 -9.50
N VAL A 18 6.14 -1.23 -8.61
CA VAL A 18 4.87 -1.95 -8.67
C VAL A 18 3.72 -0.95 -8.78
N GLN A 19 2.89 -1.12 -9.80
CA GLN A 19 1.63 -0.40 -9.92
C GLN A 19 0.50 -1.28 -9.39
N VAL A 20 -0.26 -0.75 -8.42
CA VAL A 20 -1.48 -1.36 -7.91
C VAL A 20 -2.66 -0.60 -8.50
N LEU A 21 -3.60 -1.33 -9.10
CA LEU A 21 -4.82 -0.79 -9.68
C LEU A 21 -6.01 -1.36 -8.92
N HIS A 22 -6.71 -0.50 -8.22
CA HIS A 22 -7.91 -0.83 -7.46
C HIS A 22 -9.14 -0.66 -8.35
N GLY A 23 -10.02 -1.65 -8.30
CA GLY A 23 -11.27 -1.66 -9.05
C GLY A 23 -12.34 -0.70 -8.49
N PRO A 24 -13.55 -0.72 -9.08
CA PRO A 24 -14.65 0.15 -8.68
C PRO A 24 -15.10 -0.09 -7.24
N ASN A 25 -15.60 0.97 -6.61
CA ASN A 25 -16.17 1.02 -5.27
C ASN A 25 -15.22 0.73 -4.10
N LEU A 26 -13.94 0.37 -4.36
CA LEU A 26 -12.97 0.17 -3.28
C LEU A 26 -12.65 1.45 -2.51
N ASN A 27 -12.90 2.62 -3.09
CA ASN A 27 -12.85 3.91 -2.39
C ASN A 27 -13.87 4.02 -1.23
N LEU A 28 -14.86 3.12 -1.16
CA LEU A 28 -15.87 3.09 -0.10
C LEU A 28 -15.48 2.21 1.11
N LEU A 29 -14.32 1.55 1.07
CA LEU A 29 -13.83 0.75 2.20
C LEU A 29 -13.81 1.59 3.49
N GLY A 30 -14.27 0.98 4.59
CA GLY A 30 -14.35 1.60 5.91
C GLY A 30 -15.58 2.49 6.14
N THR A 31 -16.46 2.67 5.13
CA THR A 31 -17.62 3.57 5.26
C THR A 31 -18.94 2.84 5.54
N ARG A 32 -19.14 1.65 4.99
CA ARG A 32 -20.39 0.88 5.15
C ARG A 32 -20.42 0.22 6.52
N GLU A 33 -21.42 0.56 7.32
CA GLU A 33 -21.71 -0.01 8.66
C GLU A 33 -20.42 -0.46 9.39
N PRO A 34 -19.53 0.48 9.78
CA PRO A 34 -18.15 0.12 10.14
C PRO A 34 -18.02 -0.81 11.36
N ALA A 35 -19.02 -0.82 12.24
CA ALA A 35 -19.10 -1.77 13.35
C ALA A 35 -19.25 -3.23 12.89
N ILE A 36 -19.74 -3.45 11.67
CA ILE A 36 -19.97 -4.77 11.06
C ILE A 36 -18.88 -5.11 10.06
N TYR A 37 -18.53 -4.18 9.16
CA TYR A 37 -17.62 -4.43 8.05
C TYR A 37 -16.18 -3.94 8.27
N GLY A 38 -15.93 -3.32 9.42
CA GLY A 38 -14.62 -2.76 9.76
C GLY A 38 -14.43 -1.33 9.29
N THR A 39 -13.42 -0.69 9.85
CA THR A 39 -13.11 0.73 9.63
C THR A 39 -11.96 0.94 8.63
N THR A 40 -11.29 -0.13 8.21
CA THR A 40 -10.11 -0.03 7.35
C THR A 40 -10.46 0.60 6.00
N THR A 41 -9.77 1.67 5.66
CA THR A 41 -9.95 2.44 4.43
C THR A 41 -8.98 2.00 3.33
N LEU A 42 -9.28 2.33 2.08
CA LEU A 42 -8.35 2.10 0.97
C LEU A 42 -7.03 2.88 1.14
N ALA A 43 -7.10 4.10 1.70
CA ALA A 43 -5.92 4.92 1.96
C ALA A 43 -4.97 4.29 2.99
N GLU A 44 -5.50 3.66 4.04
CA GLU A 44 -4.69 2.93 5.02
C GLU A 44 -4.02 1.70 4.41
N ILE A 45 -4.74 0.99 3.52
CA ILE A 45 -4.17 -0.13 2.75
C ILE A 45 -3.02 0.36 1.86
N ASP A 46 -3.21 1.47 1.13
CA ASP A 46 -2.17 2.05 0.27
C ASP A 46 -0.93 2.48 1.06
N ALA A 47 -1.12 3.12 2.21
CA ALA A 47 -0.02 3.51 3.09
C ALA A 47 0.75 2.28 3.60
N GLU A 48 0.05 1.21 3.95
CA GLU A 48 0.67 -0.04 4.41
C GLU A 48 1.41 -0.77 3.28
N LEU A 49 0.89 -0.76 2.06
CA LEU A 49 1.57 -1.28 0.88
C LEU A 49 2.87 -0.52 0.60
N ALA A 50 2.83 0.81 0.61
CA ALA A 50 4.00 1.66 0.42
C ALA A 50 5.07 1.40 1.50
N ARG A 51 4.67 1.30 2.77
CA ARG A 51 5.56 0.97 3.89
C ARG A 51 6.22 -0.40 3.72
N ARG A 52 5.46 -1.41 3.30
CA ARG A 52 5.96 -2.77 3.05
C ARG A 52 6.89 -2.86 1.86
N ALA A 53 6.64 -2.07 0.82
CA ALA A 53 7.49 -1.97 -0.36
C ALA A 53 8.81 -1.29 -0.04
N ALA A 54 8.77 -0.16 0.66
CA ALA A 54 9.96 0.55 1.12
C ALA A 54 10.85 -0.35 2.00
N ALA A 55 10.25 -1.12 2.91
CA ALA A 55 10.95 -2.13 3.72
C ALA A 55 11.53 -3.30 2.90
N ARG A 56 11.33 -3.35 1.59
CA ARG A 56 11.89 -4.37 0.68
C ARG A 56 12.72 -3.75 -0.45
N GLY A 57 12.99 -2.45 -0.42
CA GLY A 57 13.67 -1.74 -1.51
C GLY A 57 12.86 -1.65 -2.80
N ALA A 58 11.53 -1.65 -2.69
CA ALA A 58 10.59 -1.48 -3.80
C ALA A 58 9.80 -0.18 -3.65
N GLU A 59 9.29 0.33 -4.77
CA GLU A 59 8.35 1.46 -4.84
C GLU A 59 6.97 0.91 -5.25
N VAL A 60 5.93 1.34 -4.55
CA VAL A 60 4.54 1.07 -4.91
C VAL A 60 3.85 2.37 -5.25
N ARG A 61 3.11 2.38 -6.36
CA ARG A 61 2.13 3.42 -6.69
C ARG A 61 0.76 2.78 -6.77
N CYS A 62 -0.22 3.43 -6.18
CA CYS A 62 -1.61 2.98 -6.19
C CYS A 62 -2.47 3.94 -7.01
N ALA A 63 -3.45 3.40 -7.72
CA ALA A 63 -4.51 4.15 -8.38
C ALA A 63 -5.83 3.39 -8.24
N GLN A 64 -6.94 4.12 -8.18
CA GLN A 64 -8.29 3.55 -8.12
C GLN A 64 -9.16 4.22 -9.19
N SER A 65 -10.03 3.45 -9.82
CA SER A 65 -11.03 3.97 -10.75
C SER A 65 -12.36 3.22 -10.62
N ASN A 66 -13.47 3.93 -10.84
CA ASN A 66 -14.81 3.37 -10.88
C ASN A 66 -15.27 2.96 -12.28
N GLY A 67 -14.46 3.22 -13.31
CA GLY A 67 -14.84 3.11 -14.73
C GLY A 67 -14.57 4.40 -15.46
#